data_AF-A0A842YDK9-F1
#
_entry.id   AF-A0A842YDK9-F1
#
_cell.length_a   1.000
_cell.length_b   1.000
_cell.length_c   1.000
_cell.angle_alpha   90.00
_cell.angle_beta   90.00
_cell.angle_gamma   90.00
#
_symmetry.space_group_name_H-M   'P 1'
#
loop_
_entity.id
_entity.type
_entity.pdbx_description
1 polymer ?
#
loop_
_entity_poly.entity_id
_entity_poly.type
_entity_poly.pdbx_seq_one_letter_code
_entity_poly.pdbx_strand_id
1 'polypeptide(L)'
;MGEKAKVKETVRLYTKVWQLPTYRQIVTILVLLTVCTSLLSASTKTLTAVTSDFFFTWFCYSVLFSIPVFIGTALLYLIGRDEGSPMDARRTAGAVMFGLIFWFIFGMIGVVIDGILGTTGYEMKFLFLGAGTAYFMFAFLTNGLSDHSMIRNFVGAMMPIALWLLLENFLPIRNPALPTLGTYWYITAILIILVPSLVVQYIYRAVSVPFERDLGINGPQLLRAFGHDYLADNPEPLETILTNIATIQSVPMEIIIFKENNKAVACGIVEYVHPGPFRDIGSSSLPSTIMRHIQEK
;
A
#
# COMPACT_ATOMS: atom_id res chain seq x y z
N MET A 1 21.19 -31.11 -11.10
CA MET A 1 20.01 -30.51 -11.78
C MET A 1 19.00 -29.86 -10.83
N GLY A 2 18.84 -30.33 -9.58
CA GLY A 2 17.87 -29.75 -8.62
C GLY A 2 18.16 -28.32 -8.16
N GLU A 3 19.41 -27.89 -8.06
CA GLU A 3 19.77 -26.52 -7.63
C GLU A 3 19.41 -25.44 -8.66
N LYS A 4 19.69 -25.69 -9.95
CA LYS A 4 19.29 -24.76 -11.02
C LYS A 4 17.77 -24.62 -11.13
N ALA A 5 17.02 -25.70 -10.85
CA ALA A 5 15.56 -25.65 -10.78
C ALA A 5 15.08 -24.80 -9.59
N LYS A 6 15.68 -24.95 -8.41
CA LYS A 6 15.38 -24.14 -7.23
C LYS A 6 15.68 -22.66 -7.45
N VAL A 7 16.83 -22.31 -8.05
CA VAL A 7 17.16 -20.91 -8.37
C VAL A 7 16.13 -20.31 -9.33
N LYS A 8 15.75 -21.03 -10.39
CA LYS A 8 14.74 -20.55 -11.35
C LYS A 8 13.36 -20.36 -10.71
N GLU A 9 13.00 -21.24 -9.78
CA GLU A 9 11.76 -21.13 -9.02
C GLU A 9 11.78 -19.97 -8.03
N THR A 10 12.88 -19.76 -7.30
CA THR A 10 13.08 -18.60 -6.43
C THR A 10 13.00 -17.30 -7.23
N VAL A 11 13.65 -17.22 -8.39
CA VAL A 11 13.57 -16.04 -9.28
C VAL A 11 12.12 -15.80 -9.74
N ARG A 12 11.39 -16.87 -10.10
CA ARG A 12 9.97 -16.78 -10.50
C ARG A 12 9.07 -16.32 -9.35
N LEU A 13 9.30 -16.82 -8.14
CA LEU A 13 8.53 -16.42 -6.96
C LEU A 13 8.87 -14.98 -6.56
N TYR A 14 10.14 -14.61 -6.59
CA TYR A 14 10.61 -13.25 -6.30
C TYR A 14 10.00 -12.22 -7.25
N THR A 15 9.88 -12.55 -8.55
CA THR A 15 9.16 -11.69 -9.51
C THR A 15 7.67 -11.58 -9.22
N LYS A 16 7.04 -12.55 -8.55
CA LYS A 16 5.61 -12.52 -8.20
C LYS A 16 5.31 -11.75 -6.91
N VAL A 17 6.23 -11.73 -5.94
CA VAL A 17 6.03 -11.06 -4.64
C VAL A 17 5.70 -9.58 -4.81
N TRP A 18 6.15 -8.96 -5.90
CA TRP A 18 6.05 -7.51 -6.12
C TRP A 18 5.13 -7.11 -7.29
N GLN A 19 4.36 -8.06 -7.84
CA GLN A 19 3.41 -7.76 -8.92
C GLN A 19 2.03 -7.39 -8.37
N LEU A 20 1.81 -6.09 -8.16
CA LEU A 20 0.44 -5.54 -8.10
C LEU A 20 -0.29 -5.83 -9.43
N PRO A 21 -1.61 -6.10 -9.44
CA PRO A 21 -2.36 -6.13 -10.69
C PRO A 21 -2.25 -4.81 -11.45
N THR A 22 -2.53 -4.82 -12.75
CA THR A 22 -2.62 -3.58 -13.54
C THR A 22 -3.71 -2.67 -12.99
N TYR A 23 -3.62 -1.35 -13.21
CA TYR A 23 -4.63 -0.42 -12.70
C TYR A 23 -6.05 -0.79 -13.13
N ARG A 24 -6.23 -1.21 -14.39
CA ARG A 24 -7.52 -1.69 -14.90
C ARG A 24 -8.03 -2.89 -14.11
N GLN A 25 -7.18 -3.87 -13.83
CA GLN A 25 -7.56 -5.03 -13.02
C GLN A 25 -7.96 -4.64 -11.60
N ILE A 26 -7.23 -3.72 -10.96
CA ILE A 26 -7.57 -3.21 -9.63
C ILE A 26 -8.95 -2.54 -9.67
N VAL A 27 -9.21 -1.66 -10.63
CA VAL A 27 -10.51 -0.99 -10.78
C VAL A 27 -11.62 -2.02 -11.03
N THR A 28 -11.39 -3.03 -11.87
CA THR A 28 -12.35 -4.12 -12.08
C THR A 28 -12.65 -4.86 -10.77
N ILE A 29 -11.63 -5.19 -9.98
CA ILE A 29 -11.81 -5.85 -8.68
C ILE A 29 -12.59 -4.95 -7.72
N LEU A 30 -12.31 -3.65 -7.68
CA LEU A 30 -13.06 -2.69 -6.85
C LEU A 30 -14.54 -2.65 -7.23
N VAL A 31 -14.86 -2.58 -8.53
CA VAL A 31 -16.25 -2.63 -9.03
C VAL A 31 -16.92 -3.95 -8.66
N LEU A 32 -16.23 -5.08 -8.86
CA LEU A 32 -16.78 -6.40 -8.52
C LEU A 32 -17.01 -6.53 -7.01
N LEU A 33 -16.10 -6.06 -6.17
CA LEU A 33 -16.25 -6.06 -4.72
C LEU A 33 -17.46 -5.23 -4.31
N THR A 34 -17.62 -4.00 -4.80
CA THR A 34 -18.75 -3.16 -4.41
C THR A 34 -20.09 -3.73 -4.89
N VAL A 35 -20.16 -4.22 -6.13
CA VAL A 35 -21.38 -4.81 -6.69
C VAL A 35 -21.76 -6.09 -5.97
N CYS A 36 -20.81 -7.01 -5.79
CA CYS A 36 -21.04 -8.29 -5.12
C CYS A 36 -21.45 -8.09 -3.65
N THR A 37 -20.76 -7.24 -2.91
CA THR A 37 -21.11 -6.96 -1.51
C THR A 37 -22.49 -6.33 -1.41
N SER A 38 -22.81 -5.32 -2.25
CA SER A 38 -24.14 -4.71 -2.25
C SER A 38 -25.24 -5.70 -2.60
N LEU A 39 -24.99 -6.58 -3.57
CA LEU A 39 -25.93 -7.62 -4.00
C LEU A 39 -26.18 -8.63 -2.90
N LEU A 40 -25.12 -9.10 -2.25
CA LEU A 40 -25.21 -10.05 -1.14
C LEU A 40 -25.93 -9.43 0.06
N SER A 41 -25.59 -8.19 0.45
CA SER A 41 -26.25 -7.49 1.55
C SER A 41 -27.75 -7.32 1.31
N ALA A 42 -28.15 -6.85 0.12
CA ALA A 42 -29.55 -6.72 -0.24
C ALA A 42 -30.27 -8.07 -0.28
N SER A 43 -29.64 -9.10 -0.86
CA SER A 43 -30.20 -10.46 -0.91
C SER A 43 -30.45 -11.01 0.49
N THR A 44 -29.49 -10.85 1.41
CA THR A 44 -29.66 -11.29 2.79
C THR A 44 -30.82 -10.58 3.47
N LYS A 45 -30.93 -9.25 3.33
CA LYS A 45 -32.04 -8.46 3.93
C LYS A 45 -33.41 -8.84 3.37
N THR A 46 -33.50 -9.18 2.09
CA THR A 46 -34.74 -9.66 1.49
C THR A 46 -35.08 -11.08 1.94
N LEU A 47 -34.10 -11.98 2.01
CA LEU A 47 -34.30 -13.37 2.46
C LEU A 47 -34.71 -13.45 3.93
N THR A 48 -34.25 -12.52 4.76
CA THR A 48 -34.58 -12.47 6.20
C THR A 48 -35.83 -11.62 6.47
N ALA A 49 -36.58 -11.26 5.43
CA ALA A 49 -37.81 -10.49 5.48
C ALA A 49 -37.67 -9.11 6.18
N VAL A 50 -36.45 -8.56 6.23
CA VAL A 50 -36.21 -7.20 6.75
C VAL A 50 -36.76 -6.15 5.77
N THR A 51 -36.78 -6.46 4.47
CA THR A 51 -37.38 -5.62 3.44
C THR A 51 -37.96 -6.45 2.30
N SER A 52 -39.03 -5.97 1.68
CA SER A 52 -39.59 -6.53 0.44
C SER A 52 -39.03 -5.85 -0.82
N ASP A 53 -38.41 -4.67 -0.68
CA ASP A 53 -37.86 -3.91 -1.81
C ASP A 53 -36.37 -4.19 -1.99
N PHE A 54 -36.11 -5.26 -2.74
CA PHE A 54 -34.75 -5.69 -3.08
C PHE A 54 -33.99 -4.64 -3.90
N PHE A 55 -34.62 -4.09 -4.96
CA PHE A 55 -33.93 -3.23 -5.91
C PHE A 55 -33.53 -1.90 -5.28
N PHE A 56 -34.39 -1.30 -4.47
CA PHE A 56 -34.07 -0.06 -3.79
C PHE A 56 -32.99 -0.27 -2.72
N THR A 57 -33.06 -1.37 -1.97
CA THR A 57 -32.03 -1.75 -0.98
C THR A 57 -30.68 -1.99 -1.64
N TRP A 58 -30.65 -2.73 -2.74
CA TRP A 58 -29.43 -2.95 -3.52
C TRP A 58 -28.83 -1.65 -4.05
N PHE A 59 -29.68 -0.74 -4.57
CA PHE A 59 -29.23 0.58 -5.02
C PHE A 59 -28.62 1.39 -3.87
N CYS A 60 -29.26 1.43 -2.70
CA CYS A 60 -28.74 2.12 -1.52
C CYS A 60 -27.38 1.56 -1.07
N TYR A 61 -27.21 0.24 -0.95
CA TYR A 61 -25.91 -0.36 -0.66
C TYR A 61 -24.86 -0.08 -1.74
N SER A 62 -25.27 -0.10 -3.01
CA SER A 62 -24.37 0.21 -4.13
C SER A 62 -23.82 1.62 -4.04
N VAL A 63 -24.67 2.60 -3.71
CA VAL A 63 -24.25 3.99 -3.46
C VAL A 63 -23.37 4.09 -2.21
N LEU A 64 -23.80 3.44 -1.11
CA LEU A 64 -23.11 3.43 0.18
C LEU A 64 -21.67 2.91 0.07
N PHE A 65 -21.42 1.88 -0.74
CA PHE A 65 -20.07 1.34 -0.92
C PHE A 65 -19.32 1.96 -2.10
N SER A 66 -19.97 2.27 -3.22
CA SER A 66 -19.25 2.76 -4.40
C SER A 66 -18.71 4.18 -4.23
N ILE A 67 -19.45 5.09 -3.59
CA ILE A 67 -18.96 6.48 -3.40
C ILE A 67 -17.70 6.52 -2.52
N PRO A 68 -17.68 5.93 -1.32
CA PRO A 68 -16.47 5.85 -0.50
C PRO A 68 -15.30 5.20 -1.20
N VAL A 69 -15.56 4.14 -1.98
CA VAL A 69 -14.52 3.44 -2.73
C VAL A 69 -13.95 4.32 -3.83
N PHE A 70 -14.74 4.86 -4.75
CA PHE A 70 -14.19 5.57 -5.90
C PHE A 70 -13.83 7.02 -5.58
N ILE A 71 -14.74 7.77 -4.96
CA ILE A 71 -14.50 9.18 -4.61
C ILE A 71 -13.51 9.26 -3.45
N GLY A 72 -13.64 8.40 -2.44
CA GLY A 72 -12.69 8.37 -1.31
C GLY A 72 -11.28 7.98 -1.74
N THR A 73 -11.12 7.01 -2.66
CA THR A 73 -9.80 6.68 -3.24
C THR A 73 -9.24 7.87 -4.03
N ALA A 74 -10.07 8.55 -4.81
CA ALA A 74 -9.64 9.73 -5.56
C ALA A 74 -9.17 10.85 -4.62
N LEU A 75 -9.91 11.14 -3.54
CA LEU A 75 -9.51 12.12 -2.53
C LEU A 75 -8.24 11.70 -1.80
N LEU A 76 -8.13 10.42 -1.41
CA LEU A 76 -6.92 9.88 -0.79
C LEU A 76 -5.70 10.05 -1.70
N TYR A 77 -5.85 9.77 -2.99
CA TYR A 77 -4.83 10.01 -4.00
C TYR A 77 -4.48 11.49 -4.11
N LEU A 78 -5.46 12.37 -4.26
CA LEU A 78 -5.22 13.82 -4.42
C LEU A 78 -4.54 14.43 -3.19
N ILE A 79 -4.89 13.98 -1.99
CA ILE A 79 -4.28 14.44 -0.74
C ILE A 79 -2.89 13.85 -0.57
N GLY A 80 -2.70 12.56 -0.85
CA GLY A 80 -1.44 11.85 -0.60
C GLY A 80 -0.41 11.92 -1.73
N ARG A 81 -0.80 12.32 -2.95
CA ARG A 81 0.11 12.39 -4.10
C ARG A 81 1.19 13.44 -3.88
N ASP A 82 2.41 13.06 -4.22
CA ASP A 82 3.52 13.98 -4.48
C ASP A 82 4.12 13.71 -5.87
N GLU A 83 4.74 14.72 -6.47
CA GLU A 83 5.45 14.53 -7.73
C GLU A 83 6.72 13.71 -7.49
N GLY A 84 6.94 12.67 -8.31
CA GLY A 84 8.06 11.74 -8.13
C GLY A 84 7.89 10.71 -7.00
N SER A 85 6.86 10.80 -6.15
CA SER A 85 6.62 9.84 -5.08
C SER A 85 6.26 8.43 -5.60
N PRO A 86 6.66 7.35 -4.89
CA PRO A 86 6.21 5.98 -5.17
C PRO A 86 4.69 5.81 -5.12
N MET A 87 3.98 6.72 -4.47
CA MET A 87 2.53 6.69 -4.32
C MET A 87 1.82 7.21 -5.59
N ASP A 88 1.56 6.31 -6.54
CA ASP A 88 0.75 6.61 -7.72
C ASP A 88 -0.72 6.19 -7.56
N ALA A 89 -1.54 6.45 -8.58
CA ALA A 89 -2.96 6.08 -8.59
C ALA A 89 -3.18 4.56 -8.50
N ARG A 90 -2.29 3.76 -9.09
CA ARG A 90 -2.37 2.29 -9.08
C ARG A 90 -2.14 1.72 -7.68
N ARG A 91 -1.13 2.23 -6.99
CA ARG A 91 -0.71 1.78 -5.66
C ARG A 91 -1.67 2.30 -4.60
N THR A 92 -2.19 3.51 -4.78
CA THR A 92 -3.33 4.05 -4.01
C THR A 92 -4.57 3.17 -4.14
N ALA A 93 -5.01 2.85 -5.36
CA ALA A 93 -6.16 1.98 -5.57
C ALA A 93 -5.91 0.55 -5.07
N GLY A 94 -4.67 0.05 -5.17
CA GLY A 94 -4.27 -1.24 -4.63
C GLY A 94 -4.36 -1.30 -3.10
N ALA A 95 -3.96 -0.23 -2.41
CA ALA A 95 -4.11 -0.09 -0.97
C ALA A 95 -5.58 -0.11 -0.55
N VAL A 96 -6.41 0.64 -1.28
CA VAL A 96 -7.86 0.67 -1.03
C VAL A 96 -8.48 -0.72 -1.26
N MET A 97 -8.14 -1.37 -2.36
CA MET A 97 -8.59 -2.73 -2.67
C MET A 97 -8.28 -3.71 -1.52
N PHE A 98 -7.08 -3.67 -0.95
CA PHE A 98 -6.71 -4.58 0.13
C PHE A 98 -7.47 -4.29 1.43
N GLY A 99 -7.64 -3.02 1.82
CA GLY A 99 -8.43 -2.69 3.00
C GLY A 99 -9.92 -3.01 2.85
N LEU A 100 -10.47 -2.88 1.63
CA LEU A 100 -11.88 -3.20 1.37
C LEU A 100 -12.21 -4.67 1.53
N ILE A 101 -11.26 -5.58 1.30
CA ILE A 101 -11.47 -7.01 1.55
C ILE A 101 -11.90 -7.22 3.01
N PHE A 102 -11.17 -6.64 3.96
CA PHE A 102 -11.53 -6.73 5.38
C PHE A 102 -12.83 -6.02 5.68
N TRP A 103 -13.01 -4.81 5.14
CA TRP A 103 -14.21 -4.03 5.38
C TRP A 103 -15.48 -4.76 4.95
N PHE A 104 -15.48 -5.31 3.73
CA PHE A 104 -16.64 -6.00 3.19
C PHE A 104 -16.84 -7.38 3.82
N ILE A 105 -15.78 -8.11 4.15
CA ILE A 105 -15.92 -9.39 4.88
C ILE A 105 -16.61 -9.16 6.24
N PHE A 106 -16.14 -8.18 7.02
CA PHE A 106 -16.78 -7.89 8.30
C PHE A 106 -18.21 -7.38 8.12
N GLY A 107 -18.45 -6.45 7.17
CA GLY A 107 -19.81 -5.99 6.85
C GLY A 107 -20.76 -7.14 6.53
N MET A 108 -20.32 -8.09 5.69
CA MET A 108 -21.11 -9.28 5.36
C MET A 108 -21.39 -10.18 6.55
N ILE A 109 -20.41 -10.40 7.44
CA ILE A 109 -20.61 -11.13 8.69
C ILE A 109 -21.70 -10.46 9.52
N GLY A 110 -21.64 -9.13 9.65
CA GLY A 110 -22.62 -8.36 10.40
C GLY A 110 -24.04 -8.46 9.81
N VAL A 111 -24.17 -8.32 8.48
CA VAL A 111 -25.46 -8.47 7.77
C VAL A 111 -26.06 -9.87 8.00
N VAL A 112 -25.25 -10.92 7.91
CA VAL A 112 -25.71 -12.30 8.11
C VAL A 112 -26.17 -12.52 9.56
N ILE A 113 -25.42 -12.03 10.54
CA ILE A 113 -25.79 -12.14 11.96
C ILE A 113 -27.12 -11.42 12.22
N ASP A 114 -27.25 -10.18 11.75
CA ASP A 114 -28.48 -9.39 11.90
C ASP A 114 -29.67 -10.09 11.22
N GLY A 115 -29.44 -10.67 10.04
CA GLY A 115 -30.43 -11.46 9.33
C GLY A 115 -30.92 -12.70 10.09
N ILE A 116 -30.01 -13.45 10.72
CA ILE A 116 -30.34 -14.66 11.48
C ILE A 116 -31.01 -14.33 12.81
N LEU A 117 -30.55 -13.30 13.51
CA LEU A 117 -31.02 -12.94 14.84
C LEU A 117 -32.23 -12.00 14.82
N GLY A 118 -32.62 -11.47 13.66
CA GLY A 118 -33.68 -10.47 13.54
C GLY A 118 -33.31 -9.14 14.22
N THR A 119 -32.02 -8.83 14.29
CA THR A 119 -31.49 -7.57 14.88
C THR A 119 -30.96 -6.65 13.78
N THR A 120 -30.65 -5.39 14.12
CA THR A 120 -30.12 -4.39 13.16
C THR A 120 -28.83 -3.73 13.63
N GLY A 121 -28.20 -4.29 14.68
CA GLY A 121 -27.08 -3.65 15.36
C GLY A 121 -25.71 -4.24 15.03
N TYR A 122 -25.64 -5.49 14.56
CA TYR A 122 -24.35 -6.15 14.34
C TYR A 122 -23.70 -5.71 13.03
N GLU A 123 -24.48 -5.46 11.99
CA GLU A 123 -24.00 -4.92 10.72
C GLU A 123 -23.16 -3.66 10.93
N MET A 124 -23.69 -2.66 11.64
CA MET A 124 -22.97 -1.41 11.90
C MET A 124 -21.68 -1.63 12.71
N LYS A 125 -21.73 -2.49 13.73
CA LYS A 125 -20.56 -2.79 14.59
C LYS A 125 -19.44 -3.44 13.79
N PHE A 126 -19.77 -4.40 12.94
CA PHE A 126 -18.79 -5.08 12.10
C PHE A 126 -18.30 -4.17 10.95
N LEU A 127 -19.16 -3.31 10.40
CA LEU A 127 -18.73 -2.28 9.45
C LEU A 127 -17.73 -1.31 10.07
N PHE A 128 -17.93 -0.87 11.32
CA PHE A 128 -16.94 -0.06 12.05
C PHE A 128 -15.62 -0.80 12.26
N LEU A 129 -15.68 -2.08 12.66
CA LEU A 129 -14.48 -2.90 12.84
C LEU A 129 -13.70 -3.02 11.52
N GLY A 130 -14.41 -3.34 10.43
CA GLY A 130 -13.84 -3.45 9.10
C GLY A 130 -13.31 -2.12 8.56
N ALA A 131 -14.02 -1.01 8.80
CA ALA A 131 -13.56 0.34 8.47
C ALA A 131 -12.26 0.71 9.22
N GLY A 132 -12.15 0.34 10.50
CA GLY A 132 -10.91 0.55 11.28
C GLY A 132 -9.73 -0.26 10.74
N THR A 133 -9.95 -1.52 10.37
CA THR A 133 -8.92 -2.35 9.72
C THR A 133 -8.53 -1.80 8.34
N ALA A 134 -9.51 -1.36 7.55
CA ALA A 134 -9.26 -0.75 6.25
C ALA A 134 -8.46 0.57 6.40
N TYR A 135 -8.87 1.44 7.33
CA TYR A 135 -8.16 2.67 7.65
C TYR A 135 -6.72 2.38 8.10
N PHE A 136 -6.49 1.38 8.96
CA PHE A 136 -5.15 0.95 9.34
C PHE A 136 -4.29 0.64 8.12
N MET A 137 -4.80 -0.14 7.16
CA MET A 137 -4.10 -0.47 5.91
C MET A 137 -3.82 0.78 5.06
N PHE A 138 -4.81 1.66 4.92
CA PHE A 138 -4.68 2.89 4.14
C PHE A 138 -3.61 3.80 4.76
N ALA A 139 -3.72 4.06 6.05
CA ALA A 139 -2.81 4.91 6.81
C ALA A 139 -1.38 4.35 6.84
N PHE A 140 -1.22 3.03 6.99
CA PHE A 140 0.08 2.38 6.95
C PHE A 140 0.73 2.57 5.57
N LEU A 141 0.03 2.23 4.50
CA LEU A 141 0.61 2.30 3.16
C LEU A 141 0.86 3.73 2.68
N THR A 142 -0.05 4.67 2.96
CA THR A 142 0.17 6.09 2.60
C THR A 142 1.35 6.68 3.35
N ASN A 143 1.49 6.44 4.66
CA ASN A 143 2.66 6.91 5.40
C ASN A 143 3.98 6.26 4.96
N GLY A 144 3.92 5.04 4.44
CA GLY A 144 5.10 4.31 3.97
C GLY A 144 5.60 4.73 2.60
N LEU A 145 4.75 5.33 1.76
CA LEU A 145 5.07 5.66 0.37
C LEU A 145 4.98 7.16 0.06
N SER A 146 4.24 7.93 0.86
CA SER A 146 4.11 9.39 0.68
C SER A 146 5.21 10.13 1.43
N ASP A 147 5.76 11.14 0.77
CA ASP A 147 6.75 12.06 1.34
C ASP A 147 6.10 13.19 2.16
N HIS A 148 4.77 13.30 2.12
CA HIS A 148 4.03 14.28 2.92
C HIS A 148 4.07 13.98 4.43
N SER A 149 3.71 15.00 5.21
CA SER A 149 3.58 14.88 6.65
C SER A 149 2.57 13.78 7.05
N MET A 150 2.86 13.12 8.18
CA MET A 150 2.03 12.03 8.68
C MET A 150 0.56 12.43 8.90
N ILE A 151 0.32 13.66 9.32
CA ILE A 151 -1.03 14.22 9.49
C ILE A 151 -1.76 14.28 8.14
N ARG A 152 -1.11 14.79 7.08
CA ARG A 152 -1.70 14.86 5.75
C ARG A 152 -2.04 13.46 5.22
N ASN A 153 -1.16 12.49 5.45
CA ASN A 153 -1.38 11.10 5.07
C ASN A 153 -2.54 10.45 5.84
N PHE A 154 -2.69 10.73 7.15
CA PHE A 154 -3.84 10.28 7.93
C PHE A 154 -5.15 10.91 7.47
N VAL A 155 -5.15 12.21 7.15
CA VAL A 155 -6.32 12.90 6.58
C VAL A 155 -6.71 12.27 5.24
N GLY A 156 -5.74 11.99 4.36
CA GLY A 156 -5.98 11.26 3.12
C GLY A 156 -6.57 9.87 3.34
N ALA A 157 -5.98 9.08 4.25
CA ALA A 157 -6.43 7.74 4.62
C ALA A 157 -7.86 7.72 5.19
N MET A 158 -8.28 8.80 5.85
CA MET A 158 -9.61 8.94 6.44
C MET A 158 -10.71 9.17 5.39
N MET A 159 -10.39 9.65 4.18
CA MET A 159 -11.40 10.09 3.20
C MET A 159 -12.44 9.03 2.82
N PRO A 160 -12.08 7.76 2.53
CA PRO A 160 -13.09 6.71 2.31
C PRO A 160 -14.02 6.52 3.50
N ILE A 161 -13.48 6.51 4.73
CA ILE A 161 -14.29 6.29 5.94
C ILE A 161 -15.20 7.48 6.21
N ALA A 162 -14.70 8.71 6.04
CA ALA A 162 -15.48 9.93 6.23
C ALA A 162 -16.65 10.00 5.25
N LEU A 163 -16.44 9.68 3.97
CA LEU A 163 -17.52 9.63 2.98
C LEU A 163 -18.55 8.54 3.29
N TRP A 164 -18.12 7.37 3.77
CA TRP A 164 -19.05 6.33 4.19
C TRP A 164 -19.91 6.80 5.36
N LEU A 165 -19.31 7.34 6.42
CA LEU A 165 -20.05 7.88 7.58
C LEU A 165 -21.01 9.00 7.17
N LEU A 166 -20.61 9.85 6.21
CA LEU A 166 -21.49 10.88 5.67
C LEU A 166 -22.73 10.26 5.03
N LEU A 167 -22.58 9.24 4.19
CA LEU A 167 -23.69 8.57 3.52
C LEU A 167 -24.60 7.82 4.50
N GLU A 168 -24.05 7.20 5.54
CA GLU A 168 -24.82 6.54 6.61
C GLU A 168 -25.73 7.50 7.39
N ASN A 169 -25.44 8.80 7.38
CA ASN A 169 -26.36 9.78 7.98
C ASN A 169 -27.59 10.08 7.10
N PHE A 170 -27.54 9.80 5.79
CA PHE A 170 -28.59 10.18 4.85
C PHE A 170 -29.38 9.00 4.27
N LEU A 171 -28.71 7.90 3.91
CA LEU A 171 -29.34 6.78 3.21
C LEU A 171 -30.33 5.99 4.08
N PRO A 172 -30.06 5.70 5.38
CA PRO A 172 -31.03 5.00 6.23
C PRO A 172 -32.34 5.77 6.45
N ILE A 173 -32.34 7.11 6.32
CA ILE A 173 -33.56 7.94 6.36
C ILE A 173 -34.50 7.58 5.18
N ARG A 174 -33.93 7.20 4.04
CA ARG A 174 -34.68 6.81 2.85
C ARG A 174 -35.03 5.32 2.84
N ASN A 175 -34.19 4.48 3.42
CA ASN A 175 -34.39 3.04 3.47
C ASN A 175 -34.01 2.48 4.86
N PRO A 176 -35.01 2.22 5.74
CA PRO A 176 -34.79 1.71 7.09
C PRO A 176 -34.18 0.29 7.15
N ALA A 177 -34.06 -0.42 6.03
CA ALA A 177 -33.42 -1.73 5.98
C ALA A 177 -31.89 -1.66 6.11
N LEU A 178 -31.32 -0.47 5.85
CA LEU A 178 -29.89 -0.21 6.01
C LEU A 178 -29.50 -0.13 7.49
N PRO A 179 -28.22 -0.37 7.82
CA PRO A 179 -27.73 -0.18 9.17
C PRO A 179 -27.87 1.29 9.58
N THR A 180 -28.23 1.53 10.83
CA THR A 180 -28.34 2.87 11.39
C THR A 180 -27.23 3.16 12.37
N LEU A 181 -26.72 4.39 12.35
CA LEU A 181 -25.77 4.87 13.35
C LEU A 181 -26.42 4.89 14.74
N GLY A 182 -25.80 4.22 15.72
CA GLY A 182 -26.25 4.27 17.11
C GLY A 182 -25.96 5.62 17.77
N THR A 183 -26.58 5.90 18.92
CA THR A 183 -26.47 7.20 19.64
C THR A 183 -25.04 7.68 19.84
N TYR A 184 -24.09 6.77 20.09
CA TYR A 184 -22.70 7.08 20.38
C TYR A 184 -21.73 6.77 19.23
N TRP A 185 -22.23 6.75 17.98
CA TRP A 185 -21.44 6.38 16.80
C TRP A 185 -20.17 7.23 16.64
N TYR A 186 -20.20 8.50 17.04
CA TYR A 186 -19.07 9.42 16.94
C TYR A 186 -17.89 8.99 17.81
N ILE A 187 -18.14 8.36 18.97
CA ILE A 187 -17.07 7.81 19.82
C ILE A 187 -16.39 6.65 19.08
N THR A 188 -17.18 5.74 18.51
CA THR A 188 -16.64 4.62 17.74
C THR A 188 -15.89 5.10 16.51
N ALA A 189 -16.42 6.09 15.77
CA ALA A 189 -15.76 6.70 14.62
C ALA A 189 -14.40 7.31 14.98
N ILE A 190 -14.31 8.03 16.10
CA ILE A 190 -13.04 8.57 16.60
C ILE A 190 -12.07 7.44 16.95
N LEU A 191 -12.54 6.40 17.64
CA LEU A 191 -11.68 5.28 18.06
C LEU A 191 -11.11 4.49 16.87
N ILE A 192 -11.91 4.22 15.82
CA ILE A 192 -11.44 3.48 14.64
C ILE A 192 -10.43 4.26 13.81
N ILE A 193 -10.29 5.57 14.01
CA ILE A 193 -9.26 6.41 13.39
C ILE A 193 -8.08 6.57 14.34
N LEU A 194 -8.33 6.95 15.59
CA LEU A 194 -7.30 7.27 16.57
C LEU A 194 -6.43 6.05 16.91
N VAL A 195 -7.05 4.91 17.23
CA VAL A 195 -6.31 3.72 17.66
C VAL A 195 -5.39 3.22 16.54
N PRO A 196 -5.86 2.98 15.30
CA PRO A 196 -4.94 2.61 14.22
C PRO A 196 -3.88 3.67 13.91
N SER A 197 -4.20 4.97 14.00
CA SER A 197 -3.19 6.03 13.77
C SER A 197 -2.04 5.94 14.77
N LEU A 198 -2.36 5.73 16.06
CA LEU A 198 -1.36 5.52 17.11
C LEU A 198 -0.56 4.24 16.88
N VAL A 199 -1.20 3.16 16.43
CA VAL A 199 -0.51 1.91 16.09
C VAL A 199 0.45 2.12 14.91
N VAL A 200 0.01 2.78 13.84
CA VAL A 200 0.86 3.11 12.68
C VAL A 200 2.05 3.95 13.13
N GLN A 201 1.82 5.01 13.91
CA GLN A 201 2.89 5.85 14.45
C GLN A 201 3.87 5.05 15.32
N TYR A 202 3.36 4.16 16.17
CA TYR A 202 4.18 3.27 16.99
C TYR A 202 5.06 2.36 16.13
N ILE A 203 4.49 1.72 15.10
CA ILE A 203 5.25 0.84 14.18
C ILE A 203 6.38 1.62 13.52
N TYR A 204 6.08 2.80 12.94
CA TYR A 204 7.11 3.61 12.29
C TYR A 204 8.18 4.09 13.27
N ARG A 205 7.82 4.46 14.51
CA ARG A 205 8.78 4.84 15.53
C ARG A 205 9.65 3.67 15.97
N ALA A 206 9.05 2.50 16.19
CA ALA A 206 9.77 1.28 16.55
C ALA A 206 10.78 0.87 15.48
N VAL A 207 10.42 1.02 14.20
CA VAL A 207 11.35 0.82 13.08
C VAL A 207 12.41 1.91 13.02
N SER A 208 12.09 3.17 13.34
CA SER A 208 13.05 4.27 13.24
C SER A 208 14.14 4.25 14.32
N VAL A 209 13.82 3.80 15.55
CA VAL A 209 14.73 3.89 16.71
C VAL A 209 16.10 3.23 16.48
N PRO A 210 16.20 1.99 15.96
CA PRO A 210 17.51 1.38 15.68
C PRO A 210 18.32 2.15 14.62
N PHE A 211 17.68 2.64 13.56
CA PHE A 211 18.34 3.39 12.49
C PHE A 211 18.81 4.77 12.97
N GLU A 212 18.01 5.45 13.78
CA GLU A 212 18.39 6.74 14.37
C GLU A 212 19.57 6.58 15.33
N ARG A 213 19.59 5.50 16.12
CA ARG A 213 20.67 5.21 17.08
C ARG A 213 21.98 4.84 16.39
N ASP A 214 21.93 3.96 15.38
CA ASP A 214 23.13 3.35 14.81
C ASP A 214 23.67 4.11 13.60
N LEU A 215 22.79 4.75 12.82
CA LEU A 215 23.12 5.38 11.54
C LEU A 215 22.74 6.87 11.48
N GLY A 216 22.04 7.41 12.49
CA GLY A 216 21.59 8.80 12.50
C GLY A 216 20.51 9.11 11.46
N ILE A 217 19.86 8.08 10.88
CA ILE A 217 18.84 8.25 9.84
C ILE A 217 17.46 7.78 10.30
N ASN A 218 16.42 8.35 9.72
CA ASN A 218 15.05 7.94 9.97
C ASN A 218 14.73 6.67 9.16
N GLY A 219 14.43 5.56 9.83
CA GLY A 219 14.09 4.28 9.17
C GLY A 219 12.95 4.38 8.13
N PRO A 220 11.81 5.03 8.44
CA PRO A 220 10.74 5.29 7.47
C PRO A 220 11.21 6.06 6.22
N GLN A 221 12.14 7.01 6.36
CA GLN A 221 12.73 7.73 5.24
C GLN A 221 13.54 6.80 4.33
N LEU A 222 14.30 5.86 4.90
CA LEU A 222 15.02 4.85 4.13
C LEU A 222 14.06 3.93 3.36
N LEU A 223 12.94 3.53 3.98
CA LEU A 223 11.89 2.74 3.31
C LEU A 223 11.29 3.48 2.11
N ARG A 224 11.01 4.78 2.27
CA ARG A 224 10.50 5.62 1.17
C ARG A 224 11.53 5.76 0.05
N ALA A 225 12.79 6.01 0.39
CA ALA A 225 13.87 6.13 -0.57
C ALA A 225 14.08 4.82 -1.36
N PHE A 226 13.98 3.67 -0.70
CA PHE A 226 13.92 2.38 -1.38
C PHE A 226 12.70 2.27 -2.29
N GLY A 227 11.53 2.75 -1.85
CA GLY A 227 10.34 2.84 -2.69
C GLY A 227 10.55 3.71 -3.94
N HIS A 228 11.29 4.81 -3.84
CA HIS A 228 11.61 5.70 -4.98
C HIS A 228 12.44 4.96 -6.03
N ASP A 229 13.52 4.30 -5.62
CA ASP A 229 14.34 3.51 -6.54
C ASP A 229 13.55 2.36 -7.15
N TYR A 230 12.89 1.58 -6.31
CA TYR A 230 12.34 0.30 -6.73
C TYR A 230 10.99 0.42 -7.45
N LEU A 231 10.16 1.41 -7.08
CA LEU A 231 8.79 1.56 -7.60
C LEU A 231 8.63 2.73 -8.57
N ALA A 232 9.50 3.75 -8.49
CA ALA A 232 9.46 4.94 -9.33
C ALA A 232 10.69 5.10 -10.22
N ASP A 233 11.61 4.13 -10.23
CA ASP A 233 12.89 4.17 -10.97
C ASP A 233 13.69 5.45 -10.70
N ASN A 234 13.62 5.95 -9.45
CA ASN A 234 14.33 7.14 -8.99
C ASN A 234 15.33 6.78 -7.87
N PRO A 235 16.62 6.53 -8.18
CA PRO A 235 17.61 6.14 -7.18
C PRO A 235 18.09 7.30 -6.28
N GLU A 236 17.85 8.55 -6.67
CA GLU A 236 18.44 9.74 -6.04
C GLU A 236 18.19 9.84 -4.52
N PRO A 237 16.95 9.63 -4.00
CA PRO A 237 16.71 9.72 -2.57
C PRO A 237 17.49 8.67 -1.77
N LEU A 238 17.68 7.48 -2.33
CA LEU A 238 18.38 6.39 -1.65
C LEU A 238 19.89 6.62 -1.68
N GLU A 239 20.44 6.99 -2.83
CA GLU A 239 21.86 7.36 -2.97
C GLU A 239 22.24 8.52 -2.04
N THR A 240 21.37 9.52 -1.91
CA THR A 240 21.60 10.65 -1.00
C THR A 240 21.70 10.19 0.45
N ILE A 241 20.79 9.31 0.90
CA ILE A 241 20.81 8.78 2.27
C ILE A 241 22.05 7.92 2.49
N LEU A 242 22.38 7.02 1.57
CA LEU A 242 23.54 6.14 1.66
C LEU A 242 24.85 6.94 1.66
N THR A 243 24.95 7.98 0.84
CA THR A 243 26.12 8.87 0.79
C THR A 243 26.30 9.62 2.11
N ASN A 244 25.22 10.09 2.73
CA ASN A 244 25.28 10.82 4.00
C ASN A 244 25.77 9.96 5.19
N ILE A 245 25.53 8.64 5.14
CA ILE A 245 26.01 7.70 6.17
C ILE A 245 27.33 7.01 5.78
N ALA A 246 27.80 7.22 4.56
CA ALA A 246 29.02 6.61 4.06
C ALA A 246 30.27 7.27 4.64
N THR A 247 31.37 6.53 4.64
CA THR A 247 32.70 7.05 4.95
C THR A 247 33.55 7.12 3.69
N ILE A 248 34.33 8.19 3.56
CA ILE A 248 35.30 8.32 2.48
C ILE A 248 36.51 7.45 2.84
N GLN A 249 36.78 6.46 2.00
CA GLN A 249 37.92 5.57 2.18
C GLN A 249 38.62 5.32 0.84
N SER A 250 39.96 5.30 0.87
CA SER A 250 40.75 4.79 -0.26
C SER A 250 40.73 3.27 -0.21
N VAL A 251 40.15 2.65 -1.23
CA VAL A 251 40.04 1.19 -1.33
C VAL A 251 40.89 0.72 -2.51
N PRO A 252 41.74 -0.32 -2.33
CA PRO A 252 42.51 -0.85 -3.44
C PRO A 252 41.60 -1.39 -4.53
N MET A 253 42.07 -1.30 -5.77
CA MET A 253 41.44 -1.89 -6.94
C MET A 253 42.53 -2.47 -7.82
N GLU A 254 42.39 -3.73 -8.20
CA GLU A 254 43.34 -4.39 -9.08
C GLU A 254 42.73 -4.54 -10.47
N ILE A 255 43.49 -4.13 -11.49
CA ILE A 255 43.07 -4.18 -12.88
C ILE A 255 44.08 -5.02 -13.64
N ILE A 256 43.61 -6.12 -14.24
CA ILE A 256 44.42 -7.04 -15.02
C ILE A 256 44.03 -6.87 -16.49
N ILE A 257 44.94 -6.37 -17.31
CA ILE A 257 44.71 -6.18 -18.75
C ILE A 257 45.51 -7.22 -19.53
N PHE A 258 44.82 -8.05 -20.30
CA PHE A 258 45.44 -8.97 -21.24
C PHE A 258 45.58 -8.27 -22.59
N LYS A 259 46.80 -8.27 -23.13
CA LYS A 259 47.11 -7.64 -24.42
C LYS A 259 47.66 -8.65 -25.41
N GLU A 260 47.22 -8.53 -26.66
CA GLU A 260 47.79 -9.23 -27.81
C GLU A 260 48.21 -8.17 -28.84
N ASN A 261 49.46 -8.21 -29.30
CA ASN A 261 50.00 -7.21 -30.25
C ASN A 261 49.73 -5.75 -29.82
N ASN A 262 49.94 -5.45 -28.53
CA ASN A 262 49.65 -4.15 -27.90
C ASN A 262 48.16 -3.72 -27.85
N LYS A 263 47.22 -4.54 -28.32
CA LYS A 263 45.77 -4.30 -28.18
C LYS A 263 45.21 -5.03 -26.97
N ALA A 264 44.37 -4.37 -26.19
CA ALA A 264 43.66 -5.01 -25.09
C ALA A 264 42.65 -6.03 -25.65
N VAL A 265 42.76 -7.30 -25.25
CA VAL A 265 41.87 -8.38 -25.65
C VAL A 265 40.96 -8.85 -24.51
N ALA A 266 41.37 -8.64 -23.25
CA ALA A 266 40.53 -8.87 -22.09
C ALA A 266 40.93 -7.94 -20.92
N CYS A 267 39.99 -7.69 -20.03
CA CYS A 267 40.18 -6.90 -18.82
C CYS A 267 39.48 -7.61 -17.65
N GLY A 268 40.21 -7.87 -16.57
CA GLY A 268 39.68 -8.30 -15.29
C GLY A 268 39.79 -7.18 -14.27
N ILE A 269 38.76 -7.01 -13.44
CA ILE A 269 38.73 -6.02 -12.36
C ILE A 269 38.41 -6.75 -11.07
N VAL A 270 39.22 -6.51 -10.05
CA VAL A 270 38.98 -6.98 -8.69
C VAL A 270 38.69 -5.77 -7.81
N GLU A 271 37.43 -5.67 -7.39
CA GLU A 271 36.96 -4.64 -6.47
C GLU A 271 37.03 -5.16 -5.03
N TYR A 272 37.59 -4.35 -4.13
CA TYR A 272 37.61 -4.62 -2.69
C TYR A 272 36.45 -3.93 -1.95
N VAL A 273 35.52 -3.34 -2.71
CA VAL A 273 34.20 -2.88 -2.26
C VAL A 273 33.17 -3.79 -2.91
N HIS A 274 32.13 -4.17 -2.18
CA HIS A 274 31.02 -4.89 -2.79
C HIS A 274 30.26 -3.90 -3.70
N PRO A 275 30.19 -4.14 -5.03
CA PRO A 275 29.34 -3.33 -5.91
C PRO A 275 27.91 -3.40 -5.40
N GLY A 276 27.20 -2.27 -5.37
CA GLY A 276 25.99 -2.11 -4.56
C GLY A 276 24.92 -3.19 -4.80
N PRO A 277 24.06 -3.43 -3.80
CA PRO A 277 23.30 -4.67 -3.69
C PRO A 277 22.22 -4.84 -4.77
N PHE A 278 21.75 -3.75 -5.41
CA PHE A 278 20.62 -3.78 -6.32
C PHE A 278 20.75 -2.78 -7.46
N ARG A 279 20.31 -3.20 -8.65
CA ARG A 279 20.08 -2.38 -9.85
C ARG A 279 21.19 -1.37 -10.09
N ASP A 280 20.94 -0.10 -9.77
CA ASP A 280 21.75 1.05 -10.14
C ASP A 280 22.36 1.71 -8.88
N ILE A 281 22.12 1.10 -7.69
CA ILE A 281 22.53 1.61 -6.38
C ILE A 281 23.94 1.17 -6.04
N GLY A 282 24.69 2.03 -5.36
CA GLY A 282 25.96 1.71 -4.72
C GLY A 282 27.05 1.32 -5.73
N SER A 283 27.02 1.92 -6.92
CA SER A 283 27.99 1.66 -7.99
C SER A 283 27.99 0.19 -8.47
N SER A 284 26.84 -0.47 -8.48
CA SER A 284 26.65 -1.82 -9.03
C SER A 284 27.22 -2.00 -10.45
N SER A 285 27.23 -0.94 -11.26
CA SER A 285 27.76 -0.92 -12.63
C SER A 285 29.27 -0.62 -12.73
N LEU A 286 29.96 -0.36 -11.61
CA LEU A 286 31.35 0.10 -11.57
C LEU A 286 32.32 -0.80 -12.36
N PRO A 287 32.28 -2.15 -12.24
CA PRO A 287 33.16 -3.00 -13.02
C PRO A 287 32.98 -2.78 -14.52
N SER A 288 31.72 -2.72 -14.97
CA SER A 288 31.38 -2.56 -16.39
C SER A 288 31.79 -1.19 -16.93
N THR A 289 31.69 -0.13 -16.12
CA THR A 289 32.09 1.23 -16.47
C THR A 289 33.61 1.32 -16.64
N ILE A 290 34.37 0.75 -15.72
CA ILE A 290 35.84 0.74 -15.78
C ILE A 290 36.32 -0.08 -16.98
N MET A 291 35.73 -1.27 -17.23
CA MET A 291 36.07 -2.09 -18.40
C MET A 291 35.87 -1.31 -19.70
N ARG A 292 34.73 -0.59 -19.83
CA ARG A 292 34.43 0.22 -21.01
C ARG A 292 35.46 1.34 -21.19
N HIS A 293 35.80 2.04 -20.11
CA HIS A 293 36.79 3.11 -20.14
C HIS A 293 38.18 2.63 -20.59
N ILE A 294 38.56 1.41 -20.21
CA ILE A 294 39.84 0.80 -20.60
C ILE A 294 39.81 0.32 -22.06
N GLN A 295 38.68 -0.18 -22.55
CA GLN A 295 38.54 -0.65 -23.94
C GLN A 295 38.47 0.49 -24.97
N GLU A 296 37.94 1.64 -24.57
CA GLU A 296 37.85 2.84 -25.42
C GLU A 296 39.18 3.59 -25.55
N LYS A 297 40.17 3.27 -24.72
CA LYS A 297 41.54 3.83 -24.74
C LYS A 297 42.55 2.86 -25.36
#